data_AF-A0A401TW93-F1
#
_entry.id   AF-A0A401TW93-F1
#
_cell.length_a   1.000
_cell.length_b   1.000
_cell.length_c   1.000
_cell.angle_alpha   90.00
_cell.angle_beta   90.00
_cell.angle_gamma   90.00
#
_symmetry.space_group_name_H-M   'P 1'
#
loop_
_entity.id
_entity.type
_entity.pdbx_description
1 polymer ?
#
loop_
_entity_poly.entity_id
_entity_poly.type
_entity_poly.pdbx_seq_one_letter_code
_entity_poly.pdbx_strand_id
1 'polypeptide(L)' 'VKGAKGGSVEFRVEKAGIVQAGIGKASFSEDKLVENVKALADAVSKAKPAGSKGTYIQRVAVSSTMGPGVKVEPGTILG' A
#
# COMPACT_ATOMS: atom_id res chain seq x y z
N VAL A 1 -3.42 -22.14 4.33
CA VAL A 1 -2.94 -21.99 5.73
C VAL A 1 -1.55 -21.35 5.86
N LYS A 2 -0.58 -21.65 4.98
CA LYS A 2 0.78 -21.05 5.03
C LYS A 2 0.82 -19.53 4.78
N GLY A 3 -0.01 -18.99 3.87
CA GLY A 3 -0.04 -17.55 3.56
C GLY A 3 -0.49 -16.66 4.72
N ALA A 4 -1.63 -16.99 5.34
CA ALA A 4 -2.20 -16.23 6.46
C ALA A 4 -1.28 -16.18 7.69
N LYS A 5 -0.57 -17.28 8.00
CA LYS A 5 0.40 -17.33 9.11
C LYS A 5 1.73 -16.62 8.78
N GLY A 6 2.01 -16.37 7.51
CA GLY A 6 3.20 -15.66 7.04
C GLY A 6 3.07 -14.13 7.07
N GLY A 7 1.95 -13.59 7.57
CA GLY A 7 1.71 -12.16 7.62
C GLY A 7 1.14 -11.57 6.32
N SER A 8 0.43 -12.39 5.51
CA SER A 8 -0.27 -11.89 4.33
C SER A 8 -1.30 -10.82 4.72
N VAL A 9 -1.15 -9.62 4.19
CA VAL A 9 -2.09 -8.51 4.38
C VAL A 9 -3.10 -8.53 3.25
N GLU A 10 -4.36 -8.76 3.59
CA GLU A 10 -5.47 -8.58 2.65
C GLU A 10 -5.83 -7.10 2.58
N PHE A 11 -5.93 -6.57 1.37
CA PHE A 11 -6.40 -5.22 1.13
C PHE A 11 -7.69 -5.27 0.31
N ARG A 12 -8.63 -4.39 0.65
CA ARG A 12 -9.90 -4.24 -0.06
C ARG A 12 -10.08 -2.79 -0.46
N VAL A 13 -10.67 -2.60 -1.64
CA VAL A 13 -11.08 -1.28 -2.13
C VAL A 13 -12.38 -0.87 -1.43
N GLU A 14 -12.41 0.31 -0.85
CA GLU A 14 -13.63 0.90 -0.30
C GLU A 14 -14.50 1.51 -1.40
N LYS A 15 -15.76 1.86 -1.08
CA LYS A 15 -16.71 2.42 -2.04
C LYS A 15 -16.21 3.71 -2.72
N ALA A 16 -15.34 4.46 -2.05
CA ALA A 16 -14.71 5.67 -2.57
C ALA A 16 -13.52 5.39 -3.51
N GLY A 17 -13.18 4.13 -3.78
CA GLY A 17 -12.01 3.77 -4.60
C GLY A 17 -10.67 3.87 -3.86
N ILE A 18 -10.70 3.94 -2.53
CA ILE A 18 -9.50 4.05 -1.69
C ILE A 18 -9.11 2.64 -1.21
N VAL A 19 -7.82 2.34 -1.29
CA VAL A 19 -7.25 1.11 -0.73
C VAL A 19 -6.56 1.47 0.59
N GLN A 20 -7.00 0.85 1.68
CA GLN A 20 -6.36 0.96 2.99
C GLN A 20 -5.73 -0.38 3.35
N ALA A 21 -4.45 -0.38 3.73
CA ALA A 21 -3.74 -1.59 4.12
C ALA A 21 -2.74 -1.27 5.24
N GLY A 22 -2.66 -2.16 6.23
CA GLY A 22 -1.66 -2.07 7.30
C GLY A 22 -0.30 -2.55 6.79
N ILE A 23 0.67 -1.64 6.68
CA ILE A 23 2.01 -1.92 6.14
C ILE A 23 2.96 -2.48 7.23
N GLY A 24 2.65 -2.24 8.51
CA GLY A 24 3.46 -2.72 9.63
C GLY A 24 3.16 -1.99 10.93
N LYS A 25 4.08 -2.13 11.90
CA LYS A 25 4.08 -1.37 13.16
C LYS A 25 5.25 -0.40 13.19
N ALA A 26 5.12 0.66 13.99
CA ALA A 26 6.20 1.62 14.22
C ALA A 26 7.47 1.00 14.84
N SER A 27 7.38 -0.20 15.41
CA SER A 27 8.51 -0.93 15.97
C SER A 27 9.32 -1.72 14.93
N PHE A 28 8.98 -1.64 13.64
CA PHE A 28 9.73 -2.31 12.57
C PHE A 28 10.91 -1.44 12.13
N SER A 29 11.95 -2.06 11.58
CA SER A 29 13.06 -1.31 10.99
C SER A 29 12.59 -0.55 9.74
N GLU A 30 13.25 0.57 9.46
CA GLU A 30 12.93 1.44 8.32
C GLU A 30 12.98 0.67 7.00
N ASP A 31 14.00 -0.17 6.80
CA ASP A 31 14.14 -1.01 5.59
C ASP A 31 12.93 -1.91 5.37
N LYS A 32 12.41 -2.52 6.44
CA LYS A 32 11.24 -3.41 6.36
C LYS A 32 9.96 -2.65 6.04
N LEU A 33 9.83 -1.43 6.56
CA LEU A 33 8.70 -0.55 6.21
C LEU A 33 8.77 -0.16 4.74
N VAL A 34 9.93 0.22 4.23
CA VAL A 34 10.13 0.58 2.81
C VAL A 34 9.83 -0.61 1.89
N GLU A 35 10.34 -1.81 2.21
CA GLU A 35 10.04 -3.04 1.47
C GLU A 35 8.53 -3.34 1.43
N ASN A 36 7.84 -3.21 2.56
CA ASN A 36 6.40 -3.48 2.64
C ASN A 36 5.57 -2.45 1.85
N VAL A 37 5.95 -1.16 1.87
CA VAL A 37 5.28 -0.13 1.08
C VAL A 37 5.42 -0.42 -0.43
N LYS A 38 6.62 -0.76 -0.88
CA LYS A 38 6.88 -1.11 -2.30
C LYS A 38 6.08 -2.36 -2.71
N ALA A 39 6.12 -3.41 -1.90
CA ALA A 39 5.38 -4.64 -2.17
C ALA A 39 3.86 -4.41 -2.28
N LEU A 40 3.31 -3.53 -1.44
CA LEU A 40 1.90 -3.15 -1.53
C LEU A 40 1.59 -2.38 -2.82
N ALA A 41 2.42 -1.39 -3.17
CA ALA A 41 2.25 -0.61 -4.39
C ALA A 41 2.32 -1.49 -5.65
N ASP A 42 3.25 -2.45 -5.68
CA ASP A 42 3.38 -3.41 -6.77
C ASP A 42 2.16 -4.34 -6.87
N ALA A 43 1.67 -4.83 -5.73
CA ALA A 43 0.48 -5.67 -5.69
C ALA A 43 -0.76 -4.92 -6.18
N VAL A 44 -0.91 -3.65 -5.78
CA VAL A 44 -2.00 -2.79 -6.24
C VAL A 44 -1.86 -2.52 -7.75
N SER A 45 -0.67 -2.17 -8.24
CA SER A 45 -0.42 -1.95 -9.67
C SER A 45 -0.75 -3.19 -10.51
N LYS A 46 -0.40 -4.38 -10.04
CA LYS A 46 -0.76 -5.66 -10.69
C LYS A 46 -2.26 -5.96 -10.63
N ALA A 47 -2.96 -5.48 -9.61
CA ALA A 47 -4.41 -5.60 -9.49
C ALA A 47 -5.19 -4.60 -10.38
N LYS A 48 -4.50 -3.79 -11.20
CA LYS A 48 -5.13 -2.88 -12.15
C LYS A 48 -6.05 -3.65 -13.11
N PRO A 49 -7.37 -3.36 -13.15
CA PRO A 49 -8.27 -3.97 -14.10
C PRO A 49 -7.97 -3.50 -15.53
N ALA A 50 -8.12 -4.39 -16.52
CA ALA A 50 -7.89 -4.06 -17.93
C ALA A 50 -8.75 -2.89 -18.46
N GLY A 51 -9.89 -2.60 -17.82
CA GLY A 51 -10.75 -1.46 -18.14
C GLY A 51 -10.32 -0.12 -17.55
N SER A 52 -9.28 -0.08 -16.72
CA SER A 52 -8.83 1.15 -16.07
C SER A 52 -8.02 2.03 -17.04
N LYS A 53 -8.59 3.19 -17.40
CA LYS A 53 -7.97 4.21 -18.25
C LYS A 53 -7.27 5.27 -17.39
N GLY A 54 -6.08 5.71 -17.82
CA GLY A 54 -5.31 6.77 -17.15
C GLY A 54 -4.44 6.29 -15.97
N THR A 55 -4.05 7.23 -15.11
CA THR A 55 -3.20 6.99 -13.94
C THR A 55 -3.97 6.23 -12.87
N TYR A 56 -3.55 4.99 -12.61
CA TYR A 56 -4.25 4.09 -11.68
C TYR A 56 -4.07 4.48 -10.21
N ILE A 57 -2.87 4.96 -9.84
CA ILE A 57 -2.55 5.43 -8.48
C ILE A 57 -2.41 6.95 -8.52
N GLN A 58 -3.37 7.68 -7.95
CA GLN A 58 -3.39 9.16 -8.00
C GLN A 58 -2.64 9.80 -6.83
N ARG A 59 -2.76 9.23 -5.63
CA ARG A 59 -2.13 9.74 -4.42
C ARG A 59 -1.79 8.59 -3.49
N VAL A 60 -0.63 8.69 -2.85
CA VAL A 60 -0.22 7.84 -1.74
C VAL A 60 -0.05 8.71 -0.51
N ALA A 61 -0.59 8.28 0.62
CA ALA A 61 -0.40 8.94 1.90
C ALA A 61 -0.08 7.87 2.94
N VAL A 62 0.93 8.14 3.77
CA VAL A 62 1.34 7.27 4.86
C VAL A 62 1.00 7.99 6.16
N SER A 63 0.23 7.33 7.02
CA SER A 63 -0.14 7.84 8.33
C SER A 63 0.07 6.78 9.40
N SER A 64 0.44 7.20 10.60
CA SER A 64 0.32 6.36 11.79
C SER A 64 -1.11 6.40 12.32
N THR A 65 -1.49 5.44 13.18
CA THR A 65 -2.86 5.31 13.71
C THR A 65 -3.39 6.59 14.36
N MET A 66 -2.51 7.39 14.96
CA MET A 66 -2.87 8.61 15.70
C MET A 66 -2.07 9.84 15.24
N GLY A 67 -1.42 9.79 14.07
CA GLY A 67 -0.54 10.85 13.58
C GLY A 67 -1.03 11.49 12.28
N PRO A 68 -0.46 12.66 11.92
CA PRO A 68 -0.76 13.30 10.66
C PRO A 68 -0.30 12.43 9.48
N GLY A 69 -1.08 12.44 8.40
CA GLY A 69 -0.72 11.74 7.17
C GLY A 69 0.26 12.55 6.33
N VAL A 70 1.38 11.93 5.95
CA VAL A 70 2.37 12.51 5.04
C VAL A 70 2.07 12.02 3.63
N LYS A 71 1.94 12.95 2.69
CA LYS A 71 1.78 12.62 1.27
C LYS A 71 3.13 12.18 0.72
N VAL A 72 3.14 11.06 0.02
CA VAL A 72 4.34 10.52 -0.62
C VAL A 72 4.12 10.51 -2.12
N GLU A 73 5.18 10.82 -2.86
CA GLU A 73 5.13 10.78 -4.32
C GLU A 73 5.03 9.33 -4.82
N PRO A 74 4.01 9.00 -5.64
CA PRO A 74 3.83 7.65 -6.15
C PRO A 74 5.01 7.17 -7.01
N GLY A 75 5.69 8.09 -7.72
CA GLY A 75 6.81 7.78 -8.61
C GLY A 75 8.03 7.20 -7.88
N THR A 76 8.21 7.51 -6.60
CA THR A 76 9.33 7.02 -5.79
C THR A 76 9.12 5.59 -5.29
N ILE A 77 7.86 5.13 -5.27
CA ILE A 77 7.48 3.81 -4.72
C ILE A 77 7.27 2.79 -5.85
N LEU A 78 6.88 3.23 -7.05
CA LEU A 78 6.57 2.40 -8.21
C LEU A 78 7.80 2.03 -9.07
N GLY A 79 8.91 1.66 -8.43
CA GLY A 79 10.16 1.28 -9.10
C GLY A 79 10.24 -0.20 -9.43
#